data_AF-A0A3S9HK09-F1
#
_entry.id   AF-A0A3S9HK09-F1
#
_cell.length_a   1.000
_cell.length_b   1.000
_cell.length_c   1.000
_cell.angle_alpha   90.00
_cell.angle_beta   90.00
_cell.angle_gamma   90.00
#
_symmetry.space_group_name_H-M   'P 1'
#
loop_
_entity.id
_entity.type
_entity.pdbx_description
1 polymer ?
#
loop_
_entity_poly.entity_id
_entity_poly.type
_entity_poly.pdbx_seq_one_letter_code
_entity_poly.pdbx_strand_id
1 'polypeptide(L)'
;MNEEKIYFEYEDVKVTNARFISGSQTFAMSNVTSVKAFEKKPSRLGGILVLLVGLLCLGAQAFIGVLIMLAAGFFLYKQKTVFHVMLATASGESSALVTYQRDYLNKVVAALNEAIVRRG
;
A
#
# COMPACT_ATOMS: atom_id res chain seq x y z
N MET A 1 22.03 -0.96 30.15
CA MET A 1 21.11 -0.28 29.22
C MET A 1 21.13 -1.07 27.91
N ASN A 2 20.01 -1.62 27.46
CA ASN A 2 19.94 -2.16 26.11
C ASN A 2 19.92 -0.98 25.14
N GLU A 3 20.97 -0.80 24.36
CA GLU A 3 21.02 0.18 23.29
C GLU A 3 19.95 -0.19 22.25
N GLU A 4 18.98 0.69 22.01
CA GLU A 4 18.02 0.49 20.94
C GLU A 4 18.74 0.67 19.60
N LYS A 5 18.79 -0.41 18.81
CA LYS A 5 19.34 -0.35 17.47
C LYS A 5 18.26 0.07 16.49
N ILE A 6 18.52 1.15 15.76
CA ILE A 6 17.66 1.66 14.71
C ILE A 6 18.05 0.98 13.40
N TYR A 7 17.10 0.29 12.77
CA TYR A 7 17.28 -0.36 11.46
C TYR A 7 16.85 0.54 10.32
N PHE A 8 15.82 1.35 10.55
CA PHE A 8 15.29 2.27 9.56
C PHE A 8 14.58 3.43 10.26
N GLU A 9 14.83 4.65 9.79
CA GLU A 9 14.15 5.86 10.25
C GLU A 9 13.98 6.79 9.05
N TYR A 10 12.73 7.04 8.68
CA TYR A 10 12.40 7.95 7.59
C TYR A 10 10.98 8.49 7.75
N GLU A 11 10.88 9.82 7.84
CA GLU A 11 9.64 10.58 8.02
C GLU A 11 8.79 10.06 9.19
N ASP A 12 7.67 9.39 8.89
CA ASP A 12 6.70 8.91 9.86
C ASP A 12 6.98 7.47 10.32
N VAL A 13 8.03 6.82 9.82
CA VAL A 13 8.36 5.43 10.14
C VAL A 13 9.69 5.31 10.84
N LYS A 14 9.69 4.61 11.98
CA LYS A 14 10.87 4.22 12.74
C LYS A 14 10.82 2.74 13.10
N VAL A 15 11.81 1.98 12.64
CA VAL A 15 12.00 0.56 12.91
C VAL A 15 13.20 0.41 13.84
N THR A 16 12.96 -0.05 15.06
CA THR A 16 14.00 -0.43 16.02
C THR A 16 13.93 -1.91 16.35
N ASN A 17 14.88 -2.43 17.13
CA ASN A 17 14.82 -3.80 17.65
C ASN A 17 13.63 -4.04 18.61
N ALA A 18 13.15 -3.00 19.29
CA ALA A 18 12.09 -3.11 20.29
C ALA A 18 10.72 -2.69 19.77
N ARG A 19 10.66 -1.68 18.89
CA ARG A 19 9.41 -1.03 18.47
C ARG A 19 9.43 -0.69 16.98
N PHE A 20 8.27 -0.86 16.36
CA PHE A 20 7.96 -0.30 15.06
C PHE A 20 6.94 0.81 15.22
N ILE A 21 7.30 2.02 14.81
CA ILE A 21 6.47 3.21 14.87
C ILE A 21 6.14 3.59 13.42
N SER A 22 4.86 3.79 13.14
CA SER A 22 4.36 4.23 11.83
C SER A 22 3.25 5.26 12.07
N GLY A 23 3.58 6.54 11.92
CA GLY A 23 2.71 7.66 12.27
C GLY A 23 2.26 7.61 13.73
N SER A 24 0.96 7.41 13.96
CA SER A 24 0.35 7.30 15.30
C SER A 24 0.31 5.88 15.85
N GLN A 25 0.73 4.87 15.08
CA GLN A 25 0.68 3.47 15.51
C GLN A 25 2.05 3.01 16.00
N THR A 26 2.07 2.34 17.15
CA THR A 26 3.29 1.73 17.70
C THR A 26 3.05 0.25 17.94
N PHE A 27 3.90 -0.58 17.34
CA PHE A 27 3.89 -2.02 17.48
C PHE A 27 5.12 -2.46 18.26
N ALA A 28 4.93 -3.27 19.30
CA ALA A 28 6.03 -3.91 19.98
C ALA A 28 6.59 -5.01 19.08
N MET A 29 7.89 -4.93 18.74
CA MET A 29 8.54 -5.92 17.89
C MET A 29 8.52 -7.32 18.52
N SER A 30 8.37 -7.42 19.86
CA SER A 30 8.17 -8.69 20.58
C SER A 30 6.93 -9.46 20.10
N ASN A 31 5.89 -8.77 19.64
CA ASN A 31 4.61 -9.38 19.28
C ASN A 31 4.48 -9.62 17.78
N VAL A 32 5.40 -9.09 16.97
CA VAL A 32 5.44 -9.28 15.52
C VAL A 32 6.11 -10.60 15.20
N THR A 33 5.42 -11.47 14.46
CA THR A 33 5.90 -12.80 14.06
C THR A 33 6.35 -12.85 12.61
N SER A 34 5.67 -12.10 11.72
CA SER A 34 6.08 -11.95 10.32
C SER A 34 5.58 -10.64 9.73
N VAL A 35 6.21 -10.22 8.64
CA VAL A 35 5.87 -9.00 7.89
C VAL A 35 5.60 -9.38 6.45
N LYS A 36 4.54 -8.82 5.86
CA LYS A 36 4.16 -9.04 4.46
C LYS A 36 3.88 -7.72 3.75
N ALA A 37 4.33 -7.63 2.50
CA ALA A 37 3.95 -6.57 1.59
C ALA A 37 2.63 -6.93 0.90
N PHE A 38 1.60 -6.11 1.06
CA PHE A 38 0.31 -6.29 0.40
C PHE A 38 0.06 -5.17 -0.60
N GLU A 39 -0.11 -5.53 -1.88
CA GLU A 39 -0.42 -4.58 -2.96
C GLU A 39 -1.90 -4.63 -3.29
N LYS A 40 -2.62 -3.53 -3.04
CA LYS A 40 -4.03 -3.39 -3.43
C LYS A 40 -4.09 -2.73 -4.81
N LYS A 41 -4.18 -3.55 -5.85
CA LYS A 41 -4.39 -3.10 -7.22
C LYS A 41 -5.84 -2.61 -7.39
N PRO A 42 -6.08 -1.38 -7.86
CA PRO A 42 -7.43 -0.89 -8.09
C PRO A 42 -8.08 -1.64 -9.26
N SER A 43 -9.39 -1.91 -9.15
CA SER A 43 -10.15 -2.64 -10.17
C SER A 43 -10.41 -1.76 -11.40
N ARG A 44 -9.56 -1.91 -12.41
CA ARG A 44 -9.68 -1.16 -13.68
C ARG A 44 -10.84 -1.66 -14.57
N LEU A 45 -11.41 -2.83 -14.26
CA LEU A 45 -12.48 -3.46 -15.05
C LEU A 45 -13.70 -2.55 -15.22
N GLY A 46 -14.12 -1.85 -14.17
CA GLY A 46 -15.26 -0.93 -14.25
C GLY A 46 -15.02 0.21 -15.25
N GLY A 47 -13.83 0.81 -15.25
CA GLY A 47 -13.49 1.86 -16.21
C GLY A 47 -13.35 1.34 -17.64
N ILE A 48 -12.86 0.12 -17.82
CA ILE A 48 -12.76 -0.52 -19.15
C ILE A 48 -14.15 -0.80 -19.73
N LEU A 49 -15.10 -1.27 -18.92
CA LEU A 49 -16.48 -1.48 -19.36
C LEU A 49 -17.14 -0.15 -19.79
N VAL A 50 -16.94 0.92 -19.01
CA VAL A 50 -17.49 2.24 -19.35
C VAL A 50 -16.84 2.79 -20.64
N LEU A 51 -15.54 2.54 -20.87
CA LEU A 51 -14.90 2.88 -22.14
C LEU A 51 -15.50 2.14 -23.33
N LEU A 52 -15.78 0.84 -23.19
CA LEU A 52 -16.42 0.05 -24.25
C LEU A 52 -17.84 0.56 -24.57
N VAL A 53 -18.62 0.92 -23.55
CA VAL A 53 -19.95 1.53 -23.75
C VAL A 53 -19.82 2.88 -24.45
N GLY A 54 -18.87 3.72 -24.04
CA GLY A 54 -18.59 5.00 -24.70
C GLY A 54 -18.21 4.85 -26.18
N LEU A 55 -17.43 3.82 -26.51
CA LEU A 55 -17.05 3.50 -27.89
C LEU A 55 -18.26 3.09 -28.74
N LEU A 56 -19.15 2.24 -28.20
CA LEU A 56 -20.38 1.84 -28.89
C LEU A 56 -21.34 3.03 -29.11
N CYS A 57 -21.41 3.96 -28.15
CA CYS A 57 -22.24 5.15 -28.26
C CYS A 57 -21.77 6.15 -29.34
N LEU A 58 -20.51 6.09 -29.81
CA LEU A 58 -20.04 6.96 -30.89
C LEU A 58 -20.83 6.78 -32.18
N GLY A 59 -21.34 5.57 -32.45
CA GLY A 59 -22.13 5.27 -33.65
C GLY A 59 -23.52 5.90 -33.65
N ALA A 60 -24.07 6.23 -32.48
CA ALA A 60 -25.39 6.86 -32.34
C ALA A 60 -25.29 8.37 -32.10
N GLN A 61 -24.47 8.79 -31.12
CA GLN A 61 -24.27 10.19 -30.76
C GLN A 61 -22.80 10.41 -30.37
N ALA A 62 -22.01 10.85 -31.35
CA ALA A 62 -20.57 11.09 -31.20
C ALA A 62 -20.23 12.00 -30.01
N PHE A 63 -21.02 13.05 -29.76
CA PHE A 63 -20.77 14.00 -28.67
C PHE A 63 -20.87 13.35 -27.27
N ILE A 64 -21.85 12.45 -27.08
CA ILE A 64 -22.05 11.74 -25.81
C ILE A 64 -20.98 10.67 -25.62
N GLY A 65 -20.64 9.92 -26.67
CA GLY A 65 -19.59 8.90 -26.60
C GLY A 65 -18.22 9.47 -26.23
N VAL A 66 -17.85 10.64 -26.78
CA VAL A 66 -16.61 11.35 -26.43
C VAL A 66 -16.60 11.77 -24.96
N LEU A 67 -17.72 12.31 -24.45
CA LEU A 67 -17.83 12.76 -23.06
C LEU A 67 -17.68 11.58 -22.07
N ILE A 68 -18.30 10.44 -22.38
CA ILE A 68 -18.19 9.20 -21.59
C ILE A 68 -16.75 8.68 -21.60
N MET A 69 -16.08 8.68 -22.75
CA MET A 69 -14.68 8.26 -22.84
C MET A 69 -13.74 9.15 -22.02
N LEU A 70 -13.92 10.48 -22.07
CA LEU A 70 -13.13 11.41 -21.26
C LEU A 70 -13.34 11.19 -19.76
N ALA A 71 -14.60 10.99 -19.34
CA ALA A 71 -14.93 10.71 -17.94
C ALA A 71 -14.32 9.37 -17.46
N ALA A 72 -14.41 8.33 -18.28
CA ALA A 72 -13.85 7.01 -17.97
C ALA A 72 -12.31 7.03 -17.93
N GLY A 73 -11.68 7.72 -18.89
CA GLY A 73 -10.23 7.94 -18.91
C GLY A 73 -9.74 8.67 -17.66
N PHE A 74 -10.46 9.71 -17.23
CA PHE A 74 -10.15 10.43 -15.99
C PHE A 74 -10.33 9.56 -14.73
N PHE A 75 -11.39 8.75 -14.69
CA PHE A 75 -11.64 7.82 -13.58
C PHE A 75 -10.54 6.75 -13.47
N LEU A 76 -10.10 6.19 -14.60
CA LEU A 76 -8.98 5.25 -14.64
C LEU A 76 -7.64 5.89 -14.25
N TYR A 77 -7.39 7.14 -14.68
CA TYR A 77 -6.18 7.86 -14.31
C TYR A 77 -6.07 8.11 -12.79
N LYS A 78 -7.20 8.34 -12.12
CA LYS A 78 -7.23 8.53 -10.66
C LYS A 78 -7.00 7.25 -9.85
N GLN A 79 -7.09 6.06 -10.46
CA GLN A 79 -6.88 4.79 -9.77
C GLN A 79 -5.39 4.51 -9.52
N LYS A 80 -4.88 4.99 -8.38
CA LYS A 80 -3.51 4.70 -7.93
C LYS A 80 -3.46 3.40 -7.12
N THR A 81 -2.40 2.62 -7.33
CA THR A 81 -2.12 1.43 -6.51
C THR A 81 -1.70 1.87 -5.11
N VAL A 82 -2.30 1.23 -4.10
CA VAL A 82 -1.99 1.47 -2.70
C VAL A 82 -1.25 0.25 -2.16
N PHE A 83 -0.16 0.50 -1.46
CA PHE A 83 0.65 -0.54 -0.85
C PHE A 83 0.48 -0.51 0.68
N HIS A 84 0.32 -1.69 1.26
CA HIS A 84 0.12 -1.88 2.69
C HIS A 84 1.23 -2.77 3.25
N VAL A 85 1.79 -2.39 4.38
CA VAL A 85 2.64 -3.29 5.18
C VAL A 85 1.74 -3.97 6.19
N MET A 86 1.60 -5.29 6.08
CA MET A 86 0.84 -6.11 7.01
C MET A 86 1.79 -6.74 8.02
N LEU A 87 1.49 -6.57 9.31
CA LEU A 87 2.18 -7.24 10.40
C LEU A 87 1.31 -8.39 10.89
N ALA A 88 1.89 -9.59 10.95
CA ALA A 88 1.28 -10.70 11.67
C ALA A 88 1.73 -10.65 13.12
N THR A 89 0.78 -10.74 14.03
CA THR A 89 1.00 -10.81 15.47
C THR A 89 0.28 -12.02 16.04
N ALA A 90 0.53 -12.36 17.31
CA ALA A 90 -0.20 -13.40 18.01
C ALA A 90 -1.73 -13.18 18.02
N SER A 91 -2.18 -11.92 17.89
CA SER A 91 -3.60 -11.54 17.90
C SER A 91 -4.23 -11.46 16.50
N GLY A 92 -3.46 -11.66 15.43
CA GLY A 92 -3.93 -11.55 14.04
C GLY A 92 -3.05 -10.67 13.15
N GLU A 93 -3.49 -10.47 11.91
CA GLU A 93 -2.84 -9.60 10.91
C GLU A 93 -3.42 -8.17 10.96
N SER A 94 -2.56 -7.14 10.95
CA SER A 94 -2.97 -5.73 10.93
C SER A 94 -2.15 -4.90 9.94
N SER A 95 -2.78 -3.90 9.31
CA SER A 95 -2.14 -2.96 8.38
C SER A 95 -1.41 -1.88 9.18
N ALA A 96 -0.09 -1.92 9.16
CA ALA A 96 0.75 -1.06 9.99
C ALA A 96 1.23 0.22 9.28
N LEU A 97 1.41 0.16 7.95
CA LEU A 97 1.79 1.31 7.12
C LEU A 97 1.05 1.25 5.79
N VAL A 98 0.66 2.42 5.28
CA VAL A 98 0.05 2.58 3.95
C VAL A 98 0.86 3.59 3.15
N THR A 99 1.32 3.20 1.97
CA THR A 99 2.11 4.08 1.10
C THR A 99 1.76 3.88 -0.37
N TYR A 100 2.02 4.89 -1.19
CA TYR A 100 1.91 4.81 -2.65
C TYR A 100 3.25 4.50 -3.32
N GLN A 101 4.34 4.50 -2.55
CA GLN A 101 5.70 4.28 -3.05
C GLN A 101 6.17 2.85 -2.76
N ARG A 102 6.38 2.07 -3.82
CA ARG A 102 6.82 0.67 -3.70
C ARG A 102 8.21 0.55 -3.08
N ASP A 103 9.15 1.41 -3.46
CA ASP A 103 10.52 1.36 -2.94
C ASP A 103 10.58 1.69 -1.45
N TYR A 104 9.77 2.65 -1.00
CA TYR A 104 9.63 2.96 0.42
C TYR A 104 9.10 1.77 1.20
N LEU A 105 8.03 1.13 0.71
CA LEU A 105 7.51 -0.08 1.32
C LEU A 105 8.58 -1.17 1.43
N ASN A 106 9.31 -1.44 0.34
CA ASN A 106 10.32 -2.50 0.32
C ASN A 106 11.43 -2.26 1.35
N LYS A 107 11.88 -1.00 1.52
CA LYS A 107 12.86 -0.63 2.54
C LYS A 107 12.34 -0.89 3.96
N VAL A 108 11.09 -0.49 4.23
CA VAL A 108 10.45 -0.72 5.54
C VAL A 108 10.30 -2.21 5.83
N VAL A 109 9.81 -3.01 4.87
CA VAL A 109 9.67 -4.46 5.03
C VAL A 109 11.02 -5.14 5.24
N ALA A 110 12.06 -4.74 4.50
CA ALA A 110 13.41 -5.27 4.69
C ALA A 110 13.95 -4.98 6.10
N ALA A 111 13.79 -3.75 6.59
CA ALA A 111 14.22 -3.36 7.92
C ALA A 111 13.46 -4.11 9.02
N LEU A 112 12.15 -4.31 8.85
CA LEU A 112 11.33 -5.10 9.76
C LEU A 112 11.75 -6.57 9.81
N ASN A 113 12.02 -7.17 8.65
CA ASN A 113 12.52 -8.54 8.58
C ASN A 113 13.89 -8.67 9.26
N GLU A 114 14.80 -7.72 9.03
CA GLU A 114 16.10 -7.70 9.70
C GLU A 114 15.96 -7.60 11.23
N ALA A 115 15.04 -6.74 11.70
CA ALA A 115 14.74 -6.59 13.12
C ALA A 115 14.17 -7.88 13.75
N ILE A 116 13.34 -8.63 13.02
CA ILE A 116 12.81 -9.94 13.47
C ILE A 116 13.94 -10.97 13.54
N VAL A 117 14.77 -11.08 12.50
CA VAL A 117 15.85 -12.08 12.44
C VAL A 117 16.88 -11.85 13.54
N ARG A 118 17.29 -10.61 13.80
CA ARG A 118 18.28 -10.29 14.85
C ARG A 118 17.72 -10.37 16.28
N ARG A 119 16.39 -10.47 16.43
CA ARG A 119 15.73 -10.72 17.71
C ARG A 119 15.68 -12.22 18.05
N GLY A 120 15.59 -13.07 17.02
CA GLY A 120 15.54 -14.52 17.14
C GLY A 120 16.91 -15.18 17.29
#